data_AF-A0A367REK9-F1
#
_entry.id   AF-A0A367REK9-F1
#
_cell.length_a   1.000
_cell.length_b   1.000
_cell.length_c   1.000
_cell.angle_alpha   90.00
_cell.angle_beta   90.00
_cell.angle_gamma   90.00
#
_symmetry.space_group_name_H-M   'P 1'
#
loop_
_entity.id
_entity.type
_entity.pdbx_description
1 polymer ?
#
loop_
_entity_poly.entity_id
_entity_poly.type
_entity_poly.pdbx_seq_one_letter_code
_entity_poly.pdbx_strand_id
1 'polypeptide(L)'
;MNIIANAIDAFEESNIGRSYAEIKANPNWIKITTFQADQYVKISIADNGQRISEAVKQKIFDHLFTTKEVGKGTGLGLAIAKSIVVEKHDMIYTKIG
;
A
#
# COMPACT_ATOMS: atom_id res chain seq x y z
N MET A 1 -5.77 -8.07 -0.19
CA MET A 1 -4.70 -8.55 -1.10
C MET A 1 -3.99 -7.40 -1.81
N ASN A 2 -4.72 -6.47 -2.45
CA ASN A 2 -4.12 -5.38 -3.24
C ASN A 2 -3.15 -4.45 -2.50
N ILE A 3 -3.39 -4.14 -1.22
CA ILE A 3 -2.51 -3.25 -0.45
C ILE A 3 -1.14 -3.91 -0.17
N ILE A 4 -1.16 -5.19 0.23
CA ILE A 4 0.07 -5.94 0.55
C ILE A 4 0.89 -6.19 -0.71
N ALA A 5 0.23 -6.53 -1.82
CA ALA A 5 0.90 -6.71 -3.12
C ALA A 5 1.67 -5.45 -3.52
N ASN A 6 1.06 -4.26 -3.40
CA ASN A 6 1.72 -3.00 -3.72
C ASN A 6 2.98 -2.74 -2.88
N ALA A 7 2.97 -3.13 -1.60
CA ALA A 7 4.15 -3.01 -0.74
C ALA A 7 5.25 -3.99 -1.16
N ILE A 8 4.89 -5.22 -1.54
CA ILE A 8 5.83 -6.22 -2.05
C ILE A 8 6.47 -5.74 -3.37
N ASP A 9 5.67 -5.21 -4.30
CA ASP A 9 6.19 -4.65 -5.55
C ASP A 9 7.21 -3.52 -5.29
N ALA A 10 6.90 -2.60 -4.37
CA ALA A 10 7.80 -1.52 -3.99
C ALA A 10 9.10 -2.03 -3.33
N PHE A 11 9.03 -3.15 -2.60
CA PHE A 11 10.21 -3.81 -2.05
C PHE A 11 11.08 -4.45 -3.12
N GLU A 12 10.48 -5.11 -4.11
CA GLU A 12 11.21 -5.70 -5.22
C GLU A 12 11.97 -4.62 -6.00
N GLU A 13 11.30 -3.51 -6.32
CA GLU A 13 11.92 -2.36 -7.00
C GLU A 13 13.06 -1.74 -6.18
N SER A 14 12.85 -1.49 -4.89
CA SER A 14 13.86 -0.88 -4.02
C SER A 14 15.02 -1.80 -3.64
N ASN A 15 14.86 -3.12 -3.83
CA ASN A 15 15.93 -4.09 -3.62
C ASN A 15 16.81 -4.30 -4.86
N ILE A 16 16.44 -3.76 -6.03
CA ILE A 16 17.29 -3.82 -7.22
C ILE A 16 18.64 -3.17 -6.92
N GLY A 17 19.72 -3.93 -7.11
CA GLY A 17 21.08 -3.47 -6.86
C GLY A 17 21.55 -3.56 -5.39
N ARG A 18 20.70 -3.96 -4.44
CA ARG A 18 21.11 -4.23 -3.06
C ARG A 18 21.64 -5.65 -2.91
N SER A 19 22.72 -5.81 -2.17
CA SER A 19 23.25 -7.10 -1.77
C SER A 19 22.38 -7.75 -0.69
N TYR A 20 22.50 -9.07 -0.54
CA TYR A 20 21.84 -9.81 0.54
C TYR A 20 22.23 -9.27 1.93
N ALA A 21 23.49 -8.86 2.11
CA ALA A 21 23.96 -8.29 3.38
C ALA A 21 23.24 -6.97 3.72
N GLU A 22 23.05 -6.09 2.73
CA GLU A 22 22.33 -4.82 2.92
C GLU A 22 20.84 -5.02 3.21
N ILE A 23 20.20 -6.00 2.58
CA ILE A 23 18.81 -6.37 2.85
C ILE A 23 18.69 -7.00 4.25
N LYS A 24 19.64 -7.86 4.64
CA LYS A 24 19.64 -8.48 5.97
C LYS A 24 19.88 -7.45 7.08
N ALA A 25 20.72 -6.44 6.84
CA ALA A 25 20.96 -5.34 7.78
C ALA A 25 19.74 -4.43 7.95
N ASN A 26 18.96 -4.22 6.88
CA ASN A 26 17.74 -3.41 6.87
C ASN A 26 16.61 -4.15 6.14
N PRO A 27 15.94 -5.10 6.82
CA PRO A 27 14.93 -5.94 6.20
C PRO A 27 13.65 -5.15 5.89
N ASN A 28 13.02 -5.51 4.78
CA ASN A 28 11.69 -5.01 4.43
C ASN A 28 10.65 -5.61 5.38
N TRP A 29 9.70 -4.80 5.84
CA TRP A 29 8.65 -5.24 6.73
C TRP A 29 7.32 -4.60 6.35
N ILE A 30 6.25 -5.35 6.58
CA ILE A 30 4.87 -4.86 6.55
C ILE A 30 4.30 -5.10 7.94
N LYS A 31 3.85 -4.04 8.60
CA LYS A 31 3.19 -4.09 9.90
C LYS A 31 1.70 -3.94 9.68
N ILE A 32 0.95 -4.95 10.13
CA ILE A 32 -0.51 -4.93 10.16
C ILE A 32 -0.92 -4.90 11.62
N THR A 33 -1.66 -3.86 12.01
CA THR A 33 -2.22 -3.74 13.36
C THR A 33 -3.72 -3.60 13.27
N THR A 34 -4.43 -4.36 14.08
CA THR A 34 -5.87 -4.24 14.26
C THR A 34 -6.16 -3.83 15.69
N PHE A 35 -7.14 -2.94 15.87
CA PHE A 35 -7.64 -2.61 17.19
C PHE A 35 -9.13 -2.27 17.13
N GLN A 36 -9.84 -2.60 18.20
CA GLN A 36 -11.23 -2.19 18.36
C GLN A 36 -11.27 -0.71 18.74
N ALA A 37 -12.10 0.06 18.03
CA ALA A 37 -12.37 1.47 18.27
C ALA A 37 -13.89 1.66 18.30
N ASP A 38 -14.45 1.66 19.51
CA ASP A 38 -15.89 1.70 19.74
C ASP A 38 -16.65 0.60 18.97
N GLN A 39 -17.45 0.99 17.98
CA GLN A 39 -18.23 0.09 17.12
C GLN A 39 -17.48 -0.35 15.85
N TYR A 40 -16.26 0.12 15.65
CA TYR A 40 -15.45 -0.17 14.47
C TYR A 40 -14.23 -0.99 14.83
N VAL A 41 -13.70 -1.71 13.84
CA VAL A 41 -12.34 -2.27 13.89
C VAL A 41 -11.46 -1.42 13.00
N LYS A 42 -10.44 -0.79 13.57
CA LYS A 42 -9.43 -0.09 12.80
C LYS A 42 -8.34 -1.06 12.39
N ILE A 43 -8.07 -1.11 11.09
CA ILE A 43 -6.95 -1.83 10.49
C ILE A 43 -5.95 -0.79 9.99
N SER A 44 -4.70 -0.87 10.45
CA SER A 44 -3.60 -0.07 9.93
C SER A 44 -2.56 -1.00 9.31
N ILE A 45 -2.17 -0.67 8.08
CA ILE A 45 -1.13 -1.34 7.33
C ILE A 45 -0.05 -0.29 7.08
N ALA A 46 1.18 -0.60 7.47
CA ALA A 46 2.35 0.23 7.25
C ALA A 46 3.48 -0.63 6.72
N ASP A 47 4.39 -0.03 5.96
CA ASP A 47 5.59 -0.67 5.45
C ASP A 47 6.78 0.29 5.53
N ASN A 48 8.00 -0.23 5.38
CA ASN A 48 9.22 0.59 5.24
C ASN A 48 9.70 0.71 3.80
N GLY A 49 8.78 0.61 2.84
CA GLY A 49 9.08 0.78 1.43
C GLY A 49 9.39 2.23 1.10
N GLN A 50 9.60 2.49 -0.17
CA GLN A 50 9.87 3.83 -0.64
C GLN A 50 8.66 4.74 -0.35
N ARG A 51 8.93 5.92 0.21
CA ARG A 51 7.89 6.93 0.43
C ARG A 51 7.31 7.36 -0.92
N ILE A 52 5.99 7.38 -0.99
CA ILE A 52 5.26 7.96 -2.13
C ILE A 52 5.21 9.48 -2.01
N SER A 53 5.37 10.17 -3.14
CA SER A 53 5.27 11.63 -3.22
C SER A 53 3.84 12.12 -2.92
N GLU A 54 3.69 13.38 -2.53
CA GLU A 54 2.37 13.94 -2.23
C GLU A 54 1.44 13.93 -3.46
N ALA A 55 2.00 14.17 -4.64
CA ALA A 55 1.25 14.09 -5.90
C ALA A 55 0.72 12.67 -6.17
N VAL A 56 1.52 11.64 -5.86
CA VAL A 56 1.09 10.23 -5.95
C VAL A 56 0.03 9.97 -4.89
N LYS A 57 0.26 10.35 -3.63
CA LYS A 57 -0.71 10.19 -2.52
C LYS A 57 -2.09 10.69 -2.87
N GLN A 58 -2.23 11.82 -3.53
CA GLN A 58 -3.52 12.37 -3.92
C GLN A 58 -4.28 11.45 -4.89
N LYS A 59 -3.56 10.82 -5.83
CA LYS A 59 -4.11 10.03 -6.93
C LYS A 59 -4.14 8.52 -6.72
N ILE A 60 -3.48 7.97 -5.69
CA ILE A 60 -3.31 6.49 -5.55
C ILE A 60 -4.62 5.68 -5.50
N PHE A 61 -5.76 6.32 -5.24
CA PHE A 61 -7.07 5.65 -5.22
C PHE A 61 -7.92 5.96 -6.44
N ASP A 62 -7.40 6.74 -7.39
CA ASP A 62 -8.08 7.05 -8.64
C ASP A 62 -8.10 5.80 -9.52
N HIS A 63 -9.19 5.65 -10.26
CA HIS A 63 -9.37 4.50 -11.13
C HIS A 63 -8.29 4.49 -12.23
N LEU A 64 -7.68 3.33 -12.46
CA LEU A 64 -6.62 3.11 -13.45
C LEU A 64 -5.31 3.86 -13.18
N PHE A 65 -5.18 4.58 -12.06
CA PHE A 65 -3.92 5.23 -11.70
C PHE A 65 -2.86 4.20 -11.30
N THR A 66 -1.69 4.26 -11.92
CA THR A 66 -0.54 3.42 -11.61
C THR A 66 0.75 4.18 -11.87
N THR A 67 1.77 3.98 -11.02
CA THR A 67 3.14 4.45 -11.25
C THR A 67 3.99 3.40 -11.97
N LYS A 68 3.49 2.17 -12.09
CA LYS A 68 4.17 1.07 -12.79
C LYS A 68 4.17 1.30 -14.30
N GLU A 69 5.15 0.69 -14.96
CA GLU A 69 5.23 0.68 -16.42
C GLU A 69 3.98 0.08 -17.08
N VAL A 70 3.80 0.43 -18.36
CA VAL A 70 2.70 -0.07 -19.19
C VAL A 70 2.68 -1.61 -19.18
N GLY A 71 1.53 -2.18 -18.85
CA GLY A 71 1.33 -3.64 -18.77
C GLY A 71 1.77 -4.29 -17.45
N LYS A 72 2.38 -3.55 -16.51
CA LYS A 72 2.80 -4.08 -15.19
C LYS A 72 1.83 -3.75 -14.05
N GLY A 73 0.91 -2.81 -14.26
CA GLY A 73 -0.11 -2.44 -13.30
C GLY A 73 -1.41 -2.07 -13.99
N THR A 74 -2.53 -2.59 -13.51
CA THR A 74 -3.87 -2.22 -14.00
C THR A 74 -4.36 -0.90 -13.39
N GLY A 75 -3.75 -0.45 -12.28
CA GLY A 75 -4.22 0.69 -11.49
C GLY A 75 -5.57 0.47 -10.81
N LEU A 76 -6.08 -0.76 -10.77
CA LEU A 76 -7.39 -1.07 -10.20
C LEU A 76 -7.33 -1.47 -8.72
N GLY A 77 -6.18 -1.92 -8.23
CA GLY A 77 -6.07 -2.59 -6.93
C GLY A 77 -6.52 -1.72 -5.76
N LEU A 78 -6.01 -0.48 -5.66
CA LEU A 78 -6.35 0.45 -4.58
C LEU A 78 -7.74 1.05 -4.77
N ALA A 79 -8.17 1.34 -6.00
CA ALA A 79 -9.53 1.80 -6.29
C ALA A 79 -10.57 0.77 -5.82
N ILE A 80 -10.36 -0.52 -6.10
CA ILE A 80 -11.22 -1.61 -5.62
C ILE A 80 -11.17 -1.71 -4.09
N ALA A 81 -9.98 -1.61 -3.48
CA ALA A 81 -9.87 -1.65 -2.03
C ALA A 81 -10.67 -0.52 -1.36
N LYS A 82 -10.61 0.69 -1.91
CA LYS A 82 -11.41 1.83 -1.45
C LYS A 82 -12.91 1.59 -1.62
N SER A 83 -13.36 1.11 -2.80
CA SER A 83 -14.77 0.80 -3.04
C SER A 83 -15.29 -0.26 -2.05
N ILE A 84 -14.51 -1.32 -1.77
CA ILE A 84 -14.91 -2.34 -0.79
C ILE A 84 -15.03 -1.74 0.61
N VAL A 85 -14.08 -0.90 1.03
CA VAL A 85 -14.09 -0.30 2.38
C VAL A 85 -15.23 0.71 2.52
N VAL A 86 -15.34 1.65 1.58
CA VAL A 86 -16.28 2.77 1.68
C VAL A 86 -17.69 2.41 1.21
N GLU A 87 -17.83 1.80 0.04
CA GLU A 87 -19.13 1.65 -0.63
C GLU A 87 -19.86 0.38 -0.18
N LYS A 88 -19.13 -0.69 0.15
CA LYS A 88 -19.75 -1.97 0.56
C LYS A 88 -19.98 -2.11 2.06
N HIS A 89 -19.23 -1.38 2.88
CA HIS A 89 -19.23 -1.59 4.33
C HIS A 89 -19.29 -0.28 5.14
N ASP A 90 -19.54 0.86 4.49
CA ASP A 90 -19.62 2.19 5.12
C ASP A 90 -18.45 2.51 6.07
N MET A 91 -17.26 2.00 5.77
CA MET A 91 -16.07 2.23 6.59
C MET A 91 -15.34 3.50 6.15
N ILE A 92 -14.72 4.16 7.13
CA ILE A 92 -13.85 5.32 6.90
C ILE A 92 -12.43 4.83 6.66
N TYR A 93 -11.76 5.34 5.62
CA TYR A 93 -10.31 5.15 5.43
C TYR A 93 -9.57 6.48 5.59
N THR A 94 -8.32 6.39 6.04
CA THR A 94 -7.43 7.55 6.18
C THR A 94 -6.04 7.17 5.73
N LYS A 95 -5.40 8.05 4.96
CA LYS A 95 -3.99 7.89 4.57
C LYS A 95 -3.13 8.48 5.68
N ILE A 96 -2.18 7.71 6.19
CA ILE A 96 -1.26 8.16 7.25
C ILE A 96 0.16 7.86 6.77
N GLY A 97 0.97 8.92 6.61
CA GLY A 97 2.43 8.89 6.62
C GLY A 97 3.13 8.08 5.55
#